data_AF-A0A925MND6-F1
#
_entry.id   AF-A0A925MND6-F1
#
_cell.length_a   1.000
_cell.length_b   1.000
_cell.length_c   1.000
_cell.angle_alpha   90.00
_cell.angle_beta   90.00
_cell.angle_gamma   90.00
#
_symmetry.space_group_name_H-M   'P 1'
#
loop_
_entity.id
_entity.type
_entity.pdbx_description
1 polymer ?
#
loop_
_entity_poly.entity_id
_entity_poly.type
_entity_poly.pdbx_seq_one_letter_code
_entity_poly.pdbx_strand_id
1 'polypeptide(L)'
;MATLQNDHRRSDRLVARITPEDKSLLTRAAALEGSSLASFVVSHIRDAAQKVIRRHDSIQLNEAESRRFVKALLAPPAKPTERFAKALKLHQETVTER
;
A
#
# COMPACT_ATOMS: atom_id res chain seq x y z
N MET A 1 -10.27 -32.51 -0.42
CA MET A 1 -10.29 -31.04 -0.50
C MET A 1 -9.43 -30.50 0.63
N ALA A 2 -8.34 -29.80 0.29
CA ALA A 2 -7.30 -29.42 1.23
C ALA A 2 -7.81 -28.38 2.23
N THR A 3 -7.71 -28.72 3.52
CA THR A 3 -7.84 -27.80 4.63
C THR A 3 -6.77 -26.72 4.51
N LEU A 4 -7.18 -25.46 4.29
CA LEU A 4 -6.34 -24.28 4.47
C LEU A 4 -5.93 -24.23 5.94
N GLN A 5 -4.78 -24.83 6.28
CA GLN A 5 -4.14 -24.62 7.57
C GLN A 5 -3.73 -23.15 7.61
N ASN A 6 -4.49 -22.38 8.36
CA ASN A 6 -4.21 -21.00 8.66
C ASN A 6 -3.08 -20.97 9.69
N ASP A 7 -1.83 -21.14 9.23
CA ASP A 7 -0.66 -21.24 10.09
C ASP A 7 -0.34 -19.85 10.68
N HIS A 8 -1.06 -19.49 11.73
CA HIS A 8 -0.83 -18.28 12.54
C HIS A 8 0.42 -18.41 13.43
N ARG A 9 1.21 -19.47 13.26
CA ARG A 9 2.48 -19.61 13.96
C ARG A 9 3.47 -18.62 13.37
N ARG A 10 4.15 -17.89 14.24
CA ARG A 10 5.27 -17.02 13.86
C ARG A 10 6.47 -17.90 13.44
N SER A 11 6.45 -18.42 12.22
CA SER A 11 7.51 -19.25 11.64
C SER A 11 8.66 -18.42 11.05
N ASP A 12 8.32 -17.23 10.55
CA ASP A 12 9.24 -16.43 9.75
C ASP A 12 10.04 -15.46 10.62
N ARG A 13 11.30 -15.24 10.25
CA ARG A 13 12.24 -14.39 11.00
C ARG A 13 12.61 -13.16 10.19
N LEU A 14 12.30 -11.99 10.74
CA LEU A 14 12.83 -10.71 10.27
C LEU A 14 14.19 -10.44 10.92
N VAL A 15 15.23 -10.26 10.11
CA VAL A 15 16.59 -9.91 10.57
C VAL A 15 16.95 -8.53 10.03
N ALA A 16 17.22 -7.58 10.93
CA ALA A 16 17.69 -6.25 10.58
C ALA A 16 18.89 -5.89 11.47
N ARG A 17 19.92 -5.28 10.87
CA ARG A 17 21.01 -4.67 11.62
C ARG A 17 20.60 -3.26 12.00
N ILE A 18 20.77 -2.91 13.27
CA ILE A 18 20.44 -1.60 13.83
C ILE A 18 21.64 -1.07 14.61
N THR A 19 21.71 0.24 14.78
CA THR A 19 22.74 0.86 15.61
C THR A 19 22.48 0.61 17.11
N PRO A 20 23.49 0.75 17.98
CA PRO A 20 23.29 0.69 19.43
C PRO A 20 22.30 1.75 19.93
N GLU A 21 22.33 2.94 19.33
CA GLU A 21 21.41 4.04 19.63
C GLU A 21 19.96 3.64 19.33
N ASP A 22 19.69 3.13 18.11
CA ASP A 22 18.37 2.64 17.73
C ASP A 22 17.88 1.54 18.67
N LYS A 23 18.77 0.60 19.03
CA LYS A 23 18.41 -0.47 19.97
C LYS A 23 18.00 0.10 21.32
N SER A 24 18.72 1.08 21.84
CA SER A 24 18.40 1.72 23.12
C SER A 24 17.05 2.44 23.08
N LEU A 25 16.79 3.18 22.00
CA LEU A 25 15.56 3.94 21.78
C LEU A 25 14.35 3.00 21.69
N LEU A 26 14.43 1.99 20.82
CA LEU A 26 13.36 1.02 20.60
C LEU A 26 13.08 0.18 21.86
N THR A 27 14.12 -0.18 22.62
CA THR A 27 13.94 -0.93 23.88
C THR A 27 13.21 -0.10 24.92
N ARG A 28 13.57 1.19 25.05
CA ARG A 28 12.87 2.10 25.96
C ARG A 28 11.41 2.31 25.55
N ALA A 29 11.15 2.51 24.26
CA ALA A 29 9.79 2.66 23.74
C ALA A 29 8.93 1.40 24.01
N ALA A 30 9.48 0.20 23.72
CA ALA A 30 8.80 -1.06 24.00
C ALA A 30 8.49 -1.23 25.49
N ALA A 31 9.43 -0.87 26.38
CA ALA A 31 9.23 -0.93 27.82
C ALA A 31 8.11 0.01 28.31
N LEU A 32 8.00 1.21 27.73
CA LEU A 32 6.93 2.16 28.05
C LEU A 32 5.55 1.65 27.63
N GLU A 33 5.47 0.88 26.54
CA GLU A 33 4.22 0.24 26.09
C GLU A 33 3.95 -1.12 26.75
N GLY A 34 4.83 -1.57 27.66
CA GLY A 34 4.68 -2.86 28.34
C GLY A 34 4.82 -4.07 27.40
N SER A 35 5.56 -3.92 26.30
CA SER A 35 5.75 -4.96 25.30
C SER A 35 7.22 -5.35 25.12
N SER A 36 7.48 -6.53 24.56
CA SER A 36 8.85 -6.91 24.21
C SER A 36 9.32 -6.14 22.97
N LEU A 37 10.64 -5.90 22.87
CA LEU A 37 11.23 -5.21 21.71
C LEU A 37 10.79 -5.82 20.37
N ALA A 38 10.76 -7.15 20.27
CA ALA A 38 10.33 -7.84 19.05
C ALA A 38 8.84 -7.60 18.75
N SER A 39 7.97 -7.66 19.75
CA SER A 39 6.53 -7.42 19.57
C SER A 39 6.25 -5.96 19.18
N PHE A 40 6.93 -5.02 19.85
CA PHE A 40 6.86 -3.59 19.55
C PHE A 40 7.25 -3.32 18.09
N VAL A 41 8.42 -3.80 17.67
CA VAL A 41 8.93 -3.58 16.30
C VAL A 41 8.01 -4.19 15.25
N VAL A 42 7.56 -5.45 15.44
CA VAL A 42 6.67 -6.11 14.47
C VAL A 42 5.33 -5.39 14.34
N SER A 43 4.76 -4.91 15.46
CA SER A 43 3.49 -4.17 15.44
C SER A 43 3.62 -2.86 14.64
N HIS A 44 4.63 -2.05 14.95
CA HIS A 44 4.83 -0.76 14.29
C HIS A 44 5.22 -0.90 12.80
N ILE A 45 6.05 -1.90 12.46
CA ILE A 45 6.41 -2.16 11.06
C ILE A 45 5.18 -2.61 10.26
N ARG A 46 4.30 -3.43 10.86
CA ARG A 46 3.05 -3.86 10.20
C ARG A 46 2.17 -2.65 9.88
N ASP A 47 2.00 -1.74 10.83
CA ASP A 47 1.20 -0.53 10.62
C ASP A 47 1.81 0.38 9.56
N ALA A 48 3.13 0.54 9.56
CA ALA A 48 3.85 1.30 8.54
C ALA A 48 3.67 0.67 7.15
N ALA A 49 3.85 -0.65 7.04
CA ALA A 49 3.65 -1.39 5.79
C ALA A 49 2.23 -1.22 5.26
N GLN A 50 1.22 -1.33 6.13
CA GLN A 50 -0.18 -1.16 5.74
C GLN A 50 -0.47 0.27 5.26
N LYS A 51 0.15 1.29 5.85
CA LYS A 51 0.05 2.68 5.37
C LYS A 51 0.67 2.85 4.00
N VAL A 52 1.83 2.26 3.75
CA VAL A 52 2.49 2.29 2.43
C VAL A 52 1.60 1.62 1.38
N ILE A 53 1.12 0.40 1.64
CA ILE A 53 0.23 -0.33 0.72
C ILE A 53 -1.02 0.51 0.40
N ARG A 54 -1.71 1.03 1.41
CA ARG A 54 -2.90 1.87 1.19
C ARG A 54 -2.60 3.11 0.35
N ARG A 55 -1.42 3.73 0.52
CA ARG A 55 -1.04 4.92 -0.26
C ARG A 55 -0.89 4.60 -1.75
N HIS A 56 -0.47 3.38 -2.09
CA HIS A 56 -0.29 2.98 -3.49
C HIS A 56 -1.57 2.39 -4.10
N ASP A 57 -2.37 1.68 -3.30
CA ASP A 57 -3.52 0.93 -3.80
C ASP A 57 -4.84 1.71 -3.73
N SER A 58 -4.90 2.79 -2.96
CA SER A 58 -6.13 3.57 -2.77
C SER A 58 -5.92 5.04 -3.06
N ILE A 59 -6.87 5.62 -3.78
CA ILE A 59 -6.98 7.07 -3.99
C ILE A 59 -7.96 7.60 -2.94
N GLN A 60 -7.47 8.40 -2.00
CA GLN A 60 -8.35 9.12 -1.08
C GLN A 60 -8.80 10.42 -1.72
N LEU A 61 -10.11 10.55 -1.90
CA LEU A 61 -10.75 11.75 -2.44
C LEU A 61 -11.40 12.52 -1.29
N ASN A 62 -11.23 13.84 -1.28
CA ASN A 62 -12.05 14.70 -0.43
C ASN A 62 -13.50 14.74 -0.95
N GLU A 63 -14.40 15.39 -0.20
CA GLU A 63 -15.83 15.41 -0.55
C GLU A 63 -16.10 15.97 -1.96
N ALA A 64 -15.44 17.08 -2.30
CA ALA A 64 -15.63 17.73 -3.60
C ALA A 64 -15.10 16.84 -4.75
N GLU A 65 -13.96 16.20 -4.56
CA GLU A 65 -13.36 15.25 -5.50
C GLU A 65 -14.22 14.00 -5.67
N SER A 66 -14.76 13.46 -4.58
CA SER A 66 -15.66 12.30 -4.60
C SER A 66 -16.94 12.60 -5.40
N ARG A 67 -17.57 13.76 -5.14
CA ARG A 67 -18.75 14.21 -5.90
C ARG A 67 -18.42 14.38 -7.39
N ARG A 68 -17.26 14.95 -7.73
CA ARG A 68 -16.80 15.09 -9.12
C ARG A 68 -16.56 13.73 -9.78
N PHE A 69 -15.94 12.81 -9.07
CA PHE A 69 -15.65 11.46 -9.55
C PHE A 69 -16.94 10.69 -9.84
N VAL A 70 -17.89 10.65 -8.89
CA VAL A 70 -19.19 10.01 -9.08
C VAL A 70 -19.96 10.65 -10.23
N LYS A 71 -19.98 11.99 -10.33
CA LYS A 71 -20.62 12.69 -11.45
C LYS A 71 -20.00 12.31 -12.80
N ALA A 72 -18.68 12.12 -12.86
CA ALA A 72 -17.99 11.68 -14.07
C ALA A 72 -18.32 10.22 -14.43
N LEU A 73 -18.44 9.32 -13.44
CA LEU A 73 -18.82 7.93 -13.66
C LEU A 73 -20.26 7.75 -14.17
N LEU A 74 -21.18 8.59 -13.71
CA LEU A 74 -22.59 8.54 -14.10
C LEU A 74 -22.89 9.30 -15.40
N ALA A 75 -21.98 10.15 -15.86
CA ALA A 75 -22.14 10.86 -17.12
C ALA A 75 -21.96 9.91 -18.32
N PRO A 76 -22.66 10.14 -19.44
CA PRO A 76 -22.37 9.40 -20.67
C PRO A 76 -20.91 9.63 -21.09
N PRO A 77 -20.25 8.62 -21.69
CA PRO A 77 -18.84 8.72 -22.05
C PRO A 77 -18.63 9.87 -23.04
N ALA A 78 -17.73 10.78 -22.68
CA ALA A 78 -17.34 11.88 -23.56
C ALA A 78 -16.60 11.33 -24.79
N LYS A 79 -16.80 11.98 -25.95
CA LYS A 79 -16.00 11.66 -27.13
C LYS A 79 -14.52 11.92 -26.84
N PRO A 80 -13.60 11.02 -27.26
CA PRO A 80 -12.17 11.23 -27.08
C PRO A 80 -11.72 12.54 -27.71
N THR A 81 -10.79 13.23 -27.05
CA THR A 81 -10.13 14.39 -27.66
C THR A 81 -9.22 13.94 -28.81
N GLU A 82 -8.96 14.82 -29.78
CA GLU A 82 -8.04 14.51 -30.89
C GLU A 82 -6.65 14.08 -30.39
N ARG A 83 -6.19 14.70 -29.30
CA ARG A 83 -4.91 14.35 -28.67
C ARG A 83 -4.93 12.94 -28.06
N PHE A 84 -6.04 12.55 -27.44
CA PHE A 84 -6.20 11.19 -26.92
C PHE A 84 -6.23 10.17 -28.04
N ALA A 85 -6.97 10.43 -29.13
CA ALA A 85 -7.03 9.53 -30.29
C ALA A 85 -5.64 9.31 -30.93
N LYS A 86 -4.86 10.38 -31.09
CA LYS A 86 -3.47 10.29 -31.59
C LYS A 86 -2.58 9.48 -30.65
N ALA A 87 -2.68 9.69 -29.34
CA ALA A 87 -1.90 8.94 -28.34
C ALA A 87 -2.27 7.44 -28.32
N LEU A 88 -3.56 7.12 -28.44
CA LEU A 88 -4.04 5.74 -28.51
C LEU A 88 -3.51 5.01 -29.75
N LYS A 89 -3.53 5.68 -30.91
CA LYS A 89 -2.97 5.14 -32.16
C LYS A 89 -1.46 4.87 -32.03
N LEU A 90 -0.71 5.82 -31.48
CA LEU A 90 0.72 5.66 -31.24
C LEU A 90 1.02 4.49 -30.28
N HIS A 91 0.23 4.33 -29.21
CA HIS A 91 0.39 3.21 -28.28
C HIS A 91 0.18 1.86 -28.98
N GLN A 92 -0.84 1.73 -29.83
CA GLN A 92 -1.11 0.50 -30.59
C GLN A 92 0.03 0.14 -31.56
N GLU A 93 0.69 1.15 -32.13
CA GLU A 93 1.81 0.95 -33.06
C GLU A 93 3.14 0.64 -32.36
N THR A 94 3.31 1.06 -31.09
CA THR A 94 4.60 0.99 -30.39
C THR A 94 4.65 -0.04 -29.27
N VAL A 95 3.51 -0.40 -28.68
CA VAL A 95 3.44 -1.39 -27.60
C VAL A 95 3.00 -2.72 -28.18
N THR A 96 3.97 -3.50 -28.63
CA THR A 96 3.78 -4.94 -28.90
C THR A 96 3.63 -5.64 -27.56
N GLU A 97 2.43 -6.14 -27.26
CA GLU A 97 2.16 -7.05 -26.14
C GLU A 97 3.20 -8.18 -26.14
N ARG A 98 3.82 -8.44 -24.99
CA ARG A 98 4.74 -9.55 -24.75
C ARG A 98 4.27 -10.35 -23.56
#